data_AF-A0A0Q8WIK3-F1
#
_entry.id   AF-A0A0Q8WIK3-F1
#
_cell.length_a   1.000
_cell.length_b   1.000
_cell.length_c   1.000
_cell.angle_alpha   90.00
_cell.angle_beta   90.00
_cell.angle_gamma   90.00
#
_symmetry.space_group_name_H-M   'P 1'
#
loop_
_entity.id
_entity.type
_entity.pdbx_description
1 polymer ?
#
loop_
_entity_poly.entity_id
_entity_poly.type
_entity_poly.pdbx_seq_one_letter_code
_entity_poly.pdbx_strand_id
1 'polypeptide(L)'
;MTTGDRARRLAAARPDGPVPCPVCAEGVNGANLDRHLTKVHGGDDAAAGTTSWRGPERVGSRWLLALGVLAVVVCAVVWGTSGEPDDRLVLGTVGLLAVALVVWGAVGWGAPLFPGRLRVDERGALLRHTYGLGRRRLASLDRVVLGGAWEGRPAGGAGSETYETVDVRVGVYLQLCSGRRRITVHCRTGGVFRRTWTGWEQGARRRSLDITLDRAEFVALQLALWELGHLTPAGGDGQ
;
A
#
# COMPACT_ATOMS: atom_id res chain seq x y z
N MET A 1 -4.66 -19.78 11.35
CA MET A 1 -4.15 -20.31 10.07
C MET A 1 -3.02 -19.40 9.59
N THR A 2 -1.85 -19.95 9.28
CA THR A 2 -0.71 -19.19 8.76
C THR A 2 -0.91 -18.85 7.28
N THR A 3 -0.07 -17.95 6.75
CA THR A 3 -0.05 -17.68 5.31
C THR A 3 0.38 -18.90 4.51
N GLY A 4 1.33 -19.69 5.04
CA GLY A 4 1.72 -20.99 4.46
C GLY A 4 0.56 -21.98 4.37
N ASP A 5 -0.21 -22.14 5.46
CA ASP A 5 -1.38 -23.03 5.48
C ASP A 5 -2.43 -22.63 4.44
N ARG A 6 -2.69 -21.32 4.28
CA ARG A 6 -3.60 -20.81 3.25
C ARG A 6 -3.10 -21.16 1.86
N ALA A 7 -1.81 -20.95 1.59
CA ALA A 7 -1.22 -21.26 0.28
C ALA A 7 -1.31 -22.76 -0.04
N ARG A 8 -1.04 -23.63 0.94
CA ARG A 8 -1.21 -25.10 0.79
C ARG A 8 -2.67 -25.49 0.56
N ARG A 9 -3.62 -24.90 1.28
CA ARG A 9 -5.06 -25.14 1.03
C ARG A 9 -5.46 -24.72 -0.37
N LEU A 10 -4.98 -23.58 -0.85
CA LEU A 10 -5.23 -23.12 -2.22
C LEU A 10 -4.60 -24.07 -3.25
N ALA A 11 -3.38 -24.54 -3.00
CA ALA A 11 -2.72 -25.53 -3.84
C ALA A 11 -3.45 -26.87 -3.88
N ALA A 12 -3.98 -27.34 -2.75
CA ALA A 12 -4.82 -28.54 -2.70
C ALA A 12 -6.13 -28.36 -3.49
N ALA A 13 -6.74 -27.17 -3.43
CA ALA A 13 -7.91 -26.85 -4.25
C ALA A 13 -7.58 -26.67 -5.73
N ARG A 14 -6.30 -26.52 -6.09
CA ARG A 14 -5.82 -26.20 -7.44
C ARG A 14 -4.48 -26.85 -7.77
N PRO A 15 -4.43 -28.19 -7.86
CA PRO A 15 -3.18 -28.89 -8.11
C PRO A 15 -2.53 -28.49 -9.44
N ASP A 16 -3.33 -28.14 -10.47
CA ASP A 16 -2.85 -27.75 -11.81
C ASP A 16 -2.88 -26.24 -12.08
N GLY A 17 -3.31 -25.45 -11.08
CA GLY A 17 -3.47 -24.00 -11.22
C GLY A 17 -2.27 -23.21 -10.69
N PRO A 18 -2.10 -21.95 -11.13
CA PRO A 18 -1.11 -21.06 -10.55
C PRO A 18 -1.53 -20.69 -9.12
N VAL A 19 -0.59 -20.82 -8.19
CA VAL A 19 -0.70 -20.48 -6.78
C VAL A 19 0.44 -19.54 -6.42
N PRO A 20 0.19 -18.42 -5.72
CA PRO A 20 1.25 -17.52 -5.30
C PRO A 20 2.04 -18.15 -4.13
N CYS A 21 3.37 -18.19 -4.26
CA CYS A 21 4.25 -18.58 -3.17
C CYS A 21 4.16 -17.53 -2.04
N PRO A 22 3.93 -17.96 -0.78
CA PRO A 22 3.71 -17.04 0.32
C PRO A 22 4.99 -16.30 0.78
N VAL A 23 6.17 -16.74 0.32
CA VAL A 23 7.47 -16.16 0.70
C VAL A 23 7.98 -15.20 -0.38
N CYS A 24 8.09 -15.66 -1.63
CA CYS A 24 8.65 -14.83 -2.72
C CYS A 24 7.62 -14.19 -3.66
N ALA A 25 6.34 -14.51 -3.50
CA ALA A 25 5.22 -14.09 -4.36
C ALA A 25 5.30 -14.56 -5.82
N GLU A 26 6.19 -15.50 -6.14
CA GLU A 26 6.27 -16.12 -7.46
C GLU A 26 5.07 -17.03 -7.71
N GLY A 27 4.66 -17.17 -8.96
CA GLY A 27 3.63 -18.12 -9.34
C GLY A 27 4.19 -19.51 -9.52
N VAL A 28 3.67 -20.48 -8.77
CA VAL A 28 4.02 -21.89 -8.92
C VAL A 28 2.77 -22.70 -9.21
N ASN A 29 2.92 -23.85 -9.87
CA ASN A 29 1.81 -24.79 -9.98
C ASN A 29 1.49 -25.34 -8.57
N GLY A 30 0.21 -25.50 -8.22
CA GLY A 30 -0.23 -25.95 -6.90
C GLY A 30 0.45 -27.25 -6.47
N ALA A 31 0.50 -28.26 -7.35
CA ALA A 31 1.16 -29.54 -7.09
C ALA A 31 2.68 -29.42 -6.81
N ASN A 32 3.30 -28.30 -7.20
CA ASN A 32 4.72 -28.03 -7.01
C ASN A 32 5.01 -27.06 -5.87
N LEU A 33 4.00 -26.56 -5.14
CA LEU A 33 4.18 -25.56 -4.09
C LEU A 33 5.11 -26.06 -2.98
N ASP A 34 4.85 -27.24 -2.42
CA ASP A 34 5.68 -27.77 -1.32
C ASP A 34 7.12 -28.04 -1.77
N ARG A 35 7.30 -28.59 -2.98
CA ARG A 35 8.63 -28.77 -3.57
C ARG A 35 9.37 -27.43 -3.72
N HIS A 36 8.65 -26.39 -4.16
CA HIS A 36 9.22 -25.05 -4.30
C HIS A 36 9.63 -24.48 -2.93
N LEU A 37 8.78 -24.58 -1.91
CA LEU A 37 9.09 -24.12 -0.55
C LEU A 37 10.34 -24.82 0.01
N THR A 38 10.43 -26.15 -0.11
CA THR A 38 11.60 -26.90 0.36
C THR A 38 12.87 -26.53 -0.41
N LYS A 39 12.79 -26.42 -1.74
CA LYS A 39 13.98 -26.22 -2.58
C LYS A 39 14.49 -24.78 -2.59
N VAL A 40 13.59 -23.80 -2.63
CA VAL A 40 13.93 -22.38 -2.80
C VAL A 40 14.03 -21.67 -1.44
N HIS A 41 13.25 -22.12 -0.46
CA HIS A 41 13.15 -21.49 0.85
C HIS A 41 13.64 -22.40 2.00
N GLY A 42 14.21 -23.57 1.69
CA GLY A 42 14.74 -24.47 2.73
C GLY A 42 13.68 -25.05 3.67
N GLY A 43 12.40 -24.97 3.29
CA GLY A 43 11.27 -25.33 4.16
C GLY A 43 10.79 -24.19 5.06
N ASP A 44 11.33 -22.98 4.91
CA ASP A 44 10.77 -21.79 5.54
C ASP A 44 9.37 -21.53 5.00
N ASP A 45 8.38 -21.81 5.83
CA ASP A 45 7.02 -21.39 5.61
C ASP A 45 6.84 -19.94 6.08
N ALA A 46 5.99 -19.18 5.38
CA ALA A 46 5.52 -17.90 5.87
C ALA A 46 4.66 -18.12 7.14
N ALA A 47 5.32 -18.27 8.29
CA ALA A 47 4.74 -18.60 9.59
C ALA A 47 3.84 -17.49 10.17
N ALA A 48 3.81 -16.33 9.52
CA ALA A 48 3.00 -15.21 9.96
C ALA A 48 1.50 -15.49 9.71
N GLY A 49 0.74 -15.67 10.79
CA GLY A 49 -0.73 -15.67 10.82
C GLY A 49 -1.32 -14.28 10.65
N THR A 50 -0.82 -13.51 9.68
CA THR A 50 -1.08 -12.08 9.60
C THR A 50 -2.45 -11.81 8.99
N THR A 51 -3.42 -11.55 9.86
CA THR A 51 -4.61 -10.73 9.53
C THR A 51 -4.26 -9.24 9.57
N SER A 52 -2.99 -8.89 9.83
CA SER A 52 -2.50 -7.52 9.90
C SER A 52 -1.20 -7.34 9.13
N TRP A 53 -1.12 -6.32 8.29
CA TRP A 53 0.04 -6.01 7.44
C TRP A 53 0.55 -4.60 7.73
N ARG A 54 1.85 -4.38 7.59
CA ARG A 54 2.53 -3.12 7.95
C ARG A 54 3.25 -2.54 6.75
N GLY A 55 2.88 -1.32 6.37
CA GLY A 55 3.42 -0.70 5.17
C GLY A 55 3.66 0.79 5.33
N PRO A 56 4.62 1.37 4.58
CA PRO A 56 4.79 2.83 4.54
C PRO A 56 3.45 3.50 4.19
N GLU A 57 3.08 4.48 5.01
CA GLU A 57 1.85 5.24 4.86
C GLU A 57 2.11 6.55 4.11
N ARG A 58 1.40 6.77 2.99
CA ARG A 58 1.60 7.98 2.17
C ARG A 58 0.62 9.12 2.49
N VAL A 59 -0.39 8.88 3.33
CA VAL A 59 -1.45 9.88 3.61
C VAL A 59 -1.02 10.85 4.71
N GLY A 60 -0.54 10.36 5.86
CA GLY A 60 -0.04 11.21 6.94
C GLY A 60 1.12 12.10 6.53
N SER A 61 2.08 11.58 5.75
CA SER A 61 3.22 12.35 5.24
C SER A 61 2.80 13.50 4.32
N ARG A 62 1.78 13.32 3.49
CA ARG A 62 1.22 14.39 2.64
C ARG A 62 0.61 15.52 3.46
N TRP A 63 -0.12 15.20 4.52
CA TRP A 63 -0.71 16.22 5.40
C TRP A 63 0.36 16.99 6.15
N LEU A 64 1.38 16.31 6.67
CA LEU A 64 2.50 16.98 7.36
C LEU A 64 3.30 17.89 6.43
N LEU A 65 3.57 17.45 5.20
CA LEU A 65 4.20 18.30 4.19
C LEU A 65 3.32 19.51 3.86
N ALA A 66 2.02 19.32 3.63
CA ALA A 66 1.11 20.42 3.32
C ALA A 66 1.04 21.45 4.47
N LEU A 67 0.95 20.99 5.71
CA LEU A 67 0.95 21.86 6.89
C LEU A 67 2.29 22.57 7.08
N GLY A 68 3.41 21.87 6.88
CA GLY A 68 4.75 22.46 6.93
C GLY A 68 4.93 23.56 5.89
N VAL A 69 4.55 23.30 4.62
CA VAL A 69 4.62 24.29 3.54
C VAL A 69 3.71 25.49 3.83
N LEU A 70 2.48 25.25 4.28
CA LEU A 70 1.55 26.34 4.64
C LEU A 70 2.13 27.22 5.75
N ALA A 71 2.73 26.63 6.79
CA ALA A 71 3.37 27.36 7.87
C ALA A 71 4.56 28.21 7.37
N VAL A 72 5.39 27.68 6.46
CA VAL A 72 6.47 28.46 5.83
C VAL A 72 5.91 29.67 5.07
N VAL A 73 4.86 29.48 4.27
CA VAL A 73 4.21 30.56 3.51
C VAL A 73 3.65 31.64 4.43
N VAL A 74 2.96 31.24 5.51
CA VAL A 74 2.41 32.19 6.49
C VAL A 74 3.52 32.97 7.18
N CYS A 75 4.61 32.31 7.60
CA CYS A 75 5.77 32.99 8.17
C CYS A 75 6.39 34.01 7.20
N ALA A 76 6.55 33.65 5.93
CA ALA A 76 7.14 34.52 4.92
C ALA A 76 6.26 35.76 4.65
N VAL A 77 4.94 35.58 4.59
CA VAL A 77 3.98 36.68 4.43
C VAL A 77 4.02 37.62 5.64
N VAL A 78 3.93 37.07 6.85
CA VAL A 78 3.94 37.88 8.08
C VAL A 78 5.26 38.65 8.19
N TRP A 79 6.41 37.98 7.99
CA TRP A 79 7.74 38.62 7.98
C TRP A 79 7.84 39.76 6.97
N GLY A 80 7.27 39.59 5.77
CA GLY A 80 7.26 40.62 4.73
C GLY A 80 6.36 41.83 5.05
N THR A 81 5.39 41.66 5.95
CA THR A 81 4.42 42.69 6.35
C THR A 81 4.70 43.32 7.71
N SER A 82 5.42 42.64 8.61
CA SER A 82 5.70 43.10 9.97
C SER A 82 7.09 43.74 10.07
N GLY A 83 7.17 44.98 10.57
CA GLY A 83 8.43 45.69 10.83
C GLY A 83 8.94 45.55 12.28
N GLU A 84 8.23 44.86 13.16
CA GLU A 84 8.48 44.89 14.60
C GLU A 84 9.50 43.82 15.05
N PRO A 85 10.44 44.17 15.95
CA PRO A 85 11.52 43.29 16.38
C PRO A 85 11.07 42.11 17.26
N ASP A 86 9.96 42.24 18.01
CA ASP A 86 9.43 41.17 18.88
C ASP A 86 8.82 40.01 18.06
N ASP A 87 8.35 40.26 16.84
CA ASP A 87 7.81 39.23 15.95
C ASP A 87 8.89 38.25 15.46
N ARG A 88 10.17 38.63 15.52
CA ARG A 88 11.28 37.82 14.98
C ARG A 88 11.48 36.51 15.74
N LEU A 89 11.21 36.49 17.04
CA LEU A 89 11.37 35.30 17.89
C LEU A 89 10.22 34.30 17.68
N VAL A 90 9.00 34.82 17.52
CA VAL A 90 7.80 34.03 17.17
C VAL A 90 7.92 33.50 15.74
N LEU A 91 8.33 34.33 14.78
CA LEU A 91 8.55 33.91 13.40
C LEU A 91 9.71 32.91 13.27
N GLY A 92 10.77 33.07 14.05
CA GLY A 92 11.88 32.11 14.10
C GLY A 92 11.47 30.73 14.63
N THR A 93 10.64 30.70 15.68
CA THR A 93 10.14 29.43 16.25
C THR A 93 9.12 28.75 15.34
N VAL A 94 8.20 29.49 14.72
CA VAL A 94 7.26 28.93 13.74
C VAL A 94 8.00 28.48 12.47
N GLY A 95 9.01 29.23 12.02
CA GLY A 95 9.87 28.84 10.89
C GLY A 95 10.64 27.56 11.16
N LEU A 96 11.23 27.41 12.35
CA LEU A 96 11.91 26.17 12.77
C LEU A 96 10.94 24.99 12.81
N LEU A 97 9.73 25.18 13.36
CA LEU A 97 8.68 24.16 13.39
C LEU A 97 8.25 23.77 11.97
N ALA A 98 8.11 24.73 11.07
CA ALA A 98 7.74 24.49 9.68
C ALA A 98 8.82 23.68 8.93
N VAL A 99 10.10 24.02 9.10
CA VAL A 99 11.23 23.24 8.57
C VAL A 99 11.23 21.82 9.15
N ALA A 100 11.01 21.68 10.46
CA ALA A 100 10.91 20.37 11.08
C ALA A 100 9.74 19.54 10.50
N LEU A 101 8.56 20.14 10.28
CA LEU A 101 7.42 19.48 9.65
C LEU A 101 7.71 19.08 8.19
N VAL A 102 8.41 19.91 7.43
CA VAL A 102 8.82 19.58 6.05
C VAL A 102 9.83 18.43 6.03
N VAL A 103 10.85 18.49 6.89
CA VAL A 103 11.86 17.43 7.02
C VAL A 103 11.20 16.12 7.46
N TRP A 104 10.38 16.13 8.51
CA TRP A 104 9.67 14.93 8.97
C TRP A 104 8.64 14.43 7.97
N GLY A 105 7.99 15.32 7.21
CA GLY A 105 7.08 14.96 6.13
C GLY A 105 7.81 14.28 4.97
N ALA A 106 8.98 14.79 4.56
CA ALA A 106 9.81 14.22 3.51
C ALA A 106 10.44 12.89 3.95
N VAL A 107 10.93 12.83 5.20
CA VAL A 107 11.42 11.60 5.82
C VAL A 107 10.30 10.57 5.92
N GLY A 108 9.09 10.94 6.34
CA GLY A 108 7.93 10.05 6.38
C GLY A 108 7.43 9.61 4.99
N TRP A 109 7.80 10.33 3.93
CA TRP A 109 7.50 9.95 2.54
C TRP A 109 8.45 8.87 2.03
N GLY A 110 9.74 8.95 2.37
CA GLY A 110 10.78 8.05 1.88
C GLY A 110 11.16 6.91 2.82
N ALA A 111 11.06 7.13 4.13
CA ALA A 111 11.51 6.19 5.15
C ALA A 111 10.34 5.39 5.73
N PRO A 112 10.51 4.08 5.99
CA PRO A 112 9.51 3.20 6.60
C PRO A 112 9.29 3.49 8.10
N LEU A 113 9.59 4.70 8.57
CA LEU A 113 9.56 5.06 9.98
C LEU A 113 8.13 5.06 10.57
N PHE A 114 7.10 5.10 9.70
CA PHE A 114 5.69 5.17 10.12
C PHE A 114 4.84 4.12 9.38
N PRO A 115 4.84 2.86 9.85
CA PRO A 115 4.08 1.79 9.22
C PRO A 115 2.58 1.89 9.54
N GLY A 116 1.77 2.22 8.55
CA GLY A 116 0.33 2.02 8.61
C GLY A 116 0.01 0.55 8.83
N ARG A 117 -1.01 0.26 9.64
CA ARG A 117 -1.46 -1.12 9.91
C ARG A 117 -2.79 -1.37 9.23
N LEU A 118 -2.80 -2.21 8.21
CA LEU A 118 -4.03 -2.76 7.64
C LEU A 118 -4.40 -4.03 8.39
N ARG A 119 -5.63 -4.14 8.87
CA ARG A 119 -6.21 -5.38 9.40
C ARG A 119 -7.44 -5.73 8.59
N VAL A 120 -7.58 -6.99 8.21
CA VAL A 120 -8.76 -7.50 7.52
C VAL A 120 -9.31 -8.68 8.31
N ASP A 121 -10.61 -8.67 8.56
CA ASP A 121 -11.35 -9.71 9.27
C ASP A 121 -12.75 -9.88 8.66
N GLU A 122 -13.53 -10.82 9.20
CA GLU A 122 -14.93 -11.08 8.79
C GLU A 122 -15.85 -9.83 8.95
N ARG A 123 -15.44 -8.85 9.76
CA ARG A 123 -16.19 -7.61 10.01
C ARG A 123 -15.71 -6.45 9.11
N GLY A 124 -14.88 -6.74 8.12
CA GLY A 124 -14.40 -5.80 7.10
C GLY A 124 -12.91 -5.51 7.20
N ALA A 125 -12.52 -4.28 6.85
CA ALA A 125 -11.13 -3.85 6.81
C ALA A 125 -10.90 -2.59 7.64
N LEU A 126 -9.83 -2.56 8.40
CA LEU A 126 -9.41 -1.43 9.23
C LEU A 126 -8.00 -1.02 8.87
N LEU A 127 -7.85 0.20 8.37
CA LEU A 127 -6.55 0.86 8.22
C LEU A 127 -6.35 1.82 9.37
N ARG A 128 -5.32 1.56 10.19
CA ARG A 128 -4.88 2.45 11.26
C ARG A 128 -3.63 3.18 10.81
N HIS A 129 -3.73 4.50 10.79
CA HIS A 129 -2.65 5.40 10.42
C HIS A 129 -1.74 5.65 11.63
N THR A 130 -0.43 5.68 11.41
CA THR A 130 0.58 5.60 12.48
C THR A 130 0.66 6.87 13.33
N TYR A 131 0.28 8.02 12.77
CA TYR A 131 0.17 9.27 13.52
C TYR A 131 -1.02 9.32 14.50
N GLY A 132 -1.83 8.25 14.60
CA GLY A 132 -3.04 8.25 15.44
C GLY A 132 -4.17 9.16 14.92
N LEU A 133 -3.90 9.99 13.91
CA LEU A 133 -4.79 10.97 13.30
C LEU A 133 -5.83 10.37 12.34
N GLY A 134 -6.16 9.09 12.46
CA GLY A 134 -7.21 8.50 11.64
C GLY A 134 -7.31 6.99 11.74
N ARG A 135 -8.56 6.52 11.76
CA ARG A 135 -8.90 5.12 11.51
C ARG A 135 -9.87 5.11 10.34
N ARG A 136 -9.48 4.47 9.24
CA ARG A 136 -10.41 4.22 8.14
C ARG A 136 -10.93 2.79 8.29
N ARG A 137 -12.20 2.67 8.67
CA ARG A 137 -12.91 1.39 8.77
C ARG A 137 -13.88 1.24 7.61
N LEU A 138 -13.80 0.09 6.96
CA LEU A 138 -14.81 -0.48 6.08
C LEU A 138 -15.65 -1.45 6.94
N ALA A 139 -16.96 -1.25 6.95
CA ALA A 139 -17.89 -2.05 7.77
C ALA A 139 -18.19 -3.41 7.13
N SER A 140 -18.01 -3.50 5.82
CA SER A 140 -18.12 -4.70 5.00
C SER A 140 -17.04 -4.66 3.92
N LEU A 141 -16.90 -5.73 3.15
CA LEU A 141 -16.07 -5.80 1.96
C LEU A 141 -16.99 -6.22 0.81
N ASP A 142 -17.49 -5.24 0.07
CA ASP A 142 -18.51 -5.49 -0.97
C ASP A 142 -17.85 -5.81 -2.31
N ARG A 143 -16.67 -5.21 -2.56
CA ARG A 143 -15.99 -5.27 -3.85
C ARG A 143 -14.50 -5.16 -3.70
N VAL A 144 -13.79 -5.95 -4.50
CA VAL A 144 -12.34 -5.90 -4.64
C VAL A 144 -12.01 -5.41 -6.05
N VAL A 145 -11.18 -4.37 -6.15
CA VAL A 145 -10.80 -3.74 -7.43
C VAL A 145 -9.30 -3.85 -7.62
N LEU A 146 -8.84 -4.29 -8.80
CA LEU A 146 -7.42 -4.33 -9.15
C LEU A 146 -7.12 -3.32 -10.26
N GLY A 147 -6.13 -2.45 -10.05
CA GLY A 147 -5.72 -1.47 -11.06
C GLY A 147 -4.21 -1.22 -11.10
N GLY A 148 -3.80 -0.35 -12.03
CA GLY A 148 -2.41 0.08 -12.17
C GLY A 148 -2.11 1.28 -11.27
N ALA A 149 -0.99 1.22 -10.55
CA ALA A 149 -0.46 2.33 -9.78
C ALA A 149 0.52 3.14 -10.64
N TRP A 150 0.36 4.46 -10.64
CA TRP A 150 1.12 5.39 -11.47
C TRP A 150 1.71 6.52 -10.62
N GLU A 151 2.87 7.01 -11.01
CA GLU A 151 3.53 8.14 -10.38
C GLU A 151 4.02 9.08 -11.48
N GLY A 152 3.79 10.38 -11.30
CA GLY A 152 4.36 11.38 -12.21
C GLY A 152 5.84 11.53 -11.87
N ARG A 153 6.71 11.34 -12.85
CA ARG A 153 8.13 11.64 -12.74
C ARG A 153 8.48 12.81 -13.64
N PRO A 154 9.40 13.70 -13.24
CA PRO A 154 9.92 14.70 -14.15
C PRO A 154 10.54 13.99 -15.37
N ALA A 155 10.23 14.48 -16.57
CA ALA A 155 10.83 14.05 -17.82
C ALA A 155 12.31 14.50 -17.84
N GLY A 156 13.18 13.77 -17.16
CA GLY A 156 14.58 14.16 -17.02
C GLY A 156 15.47 13.60 -18.13
N GLY A 157 15.68 14.38 -19.19
CA GLY A 157 16.97 14.44 -19.88
C GLY A 157 17.72 15.68 -19.38
N ALA A 158 19.03 15.56 -19.09
CA ALA A 158 19.83 16.68 -18.61
C ALA A 158 19.81 17.82 -19.65
N GLY A 159 19.09 18.92 -19.36
CA GLY A 159 19.13 20.15 -20.15
C GLY A 159 17.79 20.70 -20.67
N SER A 160 16.64 20.07 -20.45
CA SER A 160 15.35 20.67 -20.86
C SER A 160 14.74 21.53 -19.75
N GLU A 161 14.54 22.82 -20.02
CA GLU A 161 13.83 23.78 -19.13
C GLU A 161 12.32 23.48 -19.01
N THR A 162 11.82 22.46 -19.72
CA THR A 162 10.42 22.06 -19.71
C THR A 162 10.17 21.04 -18.59
N TYR A 163 9.41 21.44 -17.58
CA TYR A 163 8.93 20.60 -16.47
C TYR A 163 7.76 19.69 -16.94
N GLU A 164 7.99 18.92 -18.00
CA GLU A 164 7.03 17.93 -18.44
C GLU A 164 7.05 16.74 -17.44
N THR A 165 5.89 16.35 -16.93
CA THR A 165 5.79 15.19 -16.03
C THR A 165 5.28 13.99 -16.82
N VAL A 166 6.08 12.93 -16.92
CA VAL A 166 5.66 11.69 -17.54
C VAL A 166 5.04 10.79 -16.49
N ASP A 167 3.85 10.26 -16.78
CA ASP A 167 3.23 9.23 -15.97
C ASP A 167 3.95 7.89 -16.17
N VAL A 168 4.58 7.40 -15.10
CA VAL A 168 5.24 6.10 -15.10
C VAL A 168 4.46 5.12 -14.25
N ARG A 169 4.23 3.92 -14.76
CA ARG A 169 3.63 2.83 -13.99
C ARG A 169 4.63 2.34 -12.94
N VAL A 170 4.27 2.46 -11.67
CA VAL A 170 5.12 2.07 -10.54
C VAL A 170 4.71 0.74 -9.89
N GLY A 171 3.54 0.22 -10.25
CA GLY A 171 3.09 -1.09 -9.77
C GLY A 171 1.62 -1.38 -10.03
N VAL A 172 1.02 -2.09 -9.10
CA VAL A 172 -0.41 -2.39 -9.05
C VAL A 172 -1.00 -1.96 -7.72
N TYR A 173 -2.32 -1.79 -7.68
CA TYR A 173 -3.03 -1.61 -6.44
C TYR A 173 -4.21 -2.58 -6.34
N LEU A 174 -4.49 -2.99 -5.11
CA LEU A 174 -5.72 -3.67 -4.71
C LEU A 174 -6.55 -2.69 -3.88
N GLN A 175 -7.78 -2.47 -4.29
CA GLN A 175 -8.70 -1.54 -3.65
C GLN A 175 -9.85 -2.31 -3.04
N LEU A 176 -9.98 -2.18 -1.72
CA LEU A 176 -11.03 -2.75 -0.90
C LEU A 176 -12.15 -1.71 -0.77
N CYS A 177 -13.36 -2.05 -1.19
CA CYS A 177 -14.50 -1.14 -1.23
C CYS A 177 -15.64 -1.58 -0.30
N SER A 178 -16.27 -0.60 0.34
CA SER A 178 -17.51 -0.75 1.13
C SER A 178 -18.37 0.48 0.89
N GLY A 179 -19.39 0.34 0.05
CA GLY A 179 -20.16 1.48 -0.48
C GLY A 179 -19.27 2.62 -1.02
N ARG A 180 -19.33 3.80 -0.39
CA ARG A 180 -18.54 4.99 -0.76
C ARG A 180 -17.11 5.01 -0.20
N ARG A 181 -16.78 4.13 0.75
CA ARG A 181 -15.47 4.09 1.40
C ARG A 181 -14.56 3.09 0.71
N ARG A 182 -13.27 3.44 0.63
CA ARG A 182 -12.25 2.60 -0.01
C ARG A 182 -10.90 2.67 0.69
N ILE A 183 -10.18 1.55 0.67
CA ILE A 183 -8.79 1.43 1.10
C ILE A 183 -8.00 0.90 -0.09
N THR A 184 -6.95 1.62 -0.47
CA THR A 184 -6.12 1.32 -1.66
C THR A 184 -4.73 0.87 -1.23
N VAL A 185 -4.49 -0.42 -1.42
CA VAL A 185 -3.24 -1.11 -1.06
C VAL A 185 -2.36 -1.21 -2.30
N HIS A 186 -1.15 -0.69 -2.23
CA HIS A 186 -0.19 -0.72 -3.31
C HIS A 186 0.82 -1.85 -3.16
N CYS A 187 1.21 -2.47 -4.27
CA CYS A 187 2.39 -3.32 -4.36
C CYS A 187 3.15 -3.03 -5.65
N ARG A 188 4.48 -3.11 -5.63
CA ARG A 188 5.33 -2.87 -6.82
C ARG A 188 5.06 -3.87 -7.96
N THR A 189 4.68 -5.10 -7.61
CA THR A 189 4.31 -6.14 -8.59
C THR A 189 3.02 -6.81 -8.16
N GLY A 190 2.19 -7.18 -9.14
CA GLY A 190 0.98 -7.97 -8.89
C GLY A 190 1.23 -9.47 -8.81
N GLY A 191 2.47 -9.92 -9.07
CA GLY A 191 2.80 -11.34 -9.18
C GLY A 191 1.84 -12.07 -10.11
N VAL A 192 1.33 -13.21 -9.65
CA VAL A 192 0.35 -14.02 -10.39
C VAL A 192 -1.12 -13.72 -10.07
N PHE A 193 -1.44 -12.56 -9.48
CA PHE A 193 -2.79 -12.21 -9.04
C PHE A 193 -3.85 -12.49 -10.12
N ARG A 194 -3.67 -11.95 -11.34
CA ARG A 194 -4.66 -12.06 -12.43
C ARG A 194 -4.85 -13.48 -12.94
N ARG A 195 -3.85 -14.34 -12.79
CA ARG A 195 -3.91 -15.75 -13.20
C ARG A 195 -4.51 -16.63 -12.10
N THR A 196 -4.37 -16.20 -10.85
CA THR A 196 -4.80 -16.95 -9.67
C THR A 196 -6.26 -16.64 -9.33
N TRP A 197 -6.67 -15.37 -9.45
CA TRP A 197 -7.91 -14.88 -8.86
C TRP A 197 -8.91 -14.34 -9.88
N THR A 198 -10.18 -14.56 -9.56
CA THR A 198 -11.41 -13.98 -10.15
C THR A 198 -12.23 -13.29 -9.05
N GLY A 199 -13.39 -12.73 -9.39
CA GLY A 199 -14.23 -12.00 -8.42
C GLY A 199 -13.73 -10.59 -8.10
N TRP A 200 -12.80 -10.07 -8.90
CA TRP A 200 -12.29 -8.70 -8.80
C TRP A 200 -12.70 -7.88 -10.03
N GLU A 201 -12.80 -6.57 -9.86
CA GLU A 201 -13.11 -5.64 -10.95
C GLU A 201 -11.89 -4.86 -11.42
N GLN A 202 -11.85 -4.52 -12.70
CA GLN A 202 -10.78 -3.71 -13.26
C GLN A 202 -10.92 -2.24 -12.81
N GLY A 203 -9.90 -1.76 -12.10
CA GLY A 203 -9.81 -0.37 -11.64
C GLY A 203 -9.12 0.56 -12.64
N ALA A 204 -9.47 1.85 -12.55
CA ALA A 204 -8.80 2.92 -13.28
C ALA A 204 -7.33 3.10 -12.85
N ARG A 205 -6.56 3.88 -13.63
CA ARG A 205 -5.21 4.31 -13.23
C ARG A 205 -5.29 5.21 -11.99
N ARG A 206 -4.43 4.99 -10.99
CA ARG A 206 -4.40 5.82 -9.76
C ARG A 206 -3.00 6.23 -9.36
N ARG A 207 -2.89 7.46 -8.88
CA ARG A 207 -1.69 8.02 -8.24
C ARG A 207 -1.79 8.09 -6.70
N SER A 208 -3.01 8.12 -6.15
CA SER A 208 -3.24 8.14 -4.71
C SER A 208 -3.31 6.72 -4.14
N LEU A 209 -2.42 6.41 -3.20
CA LEU A 209 -2.29 5.09 -2.56
C LEU A 209 -2.31 5.30 -1.04
N ASP A 210 -3.02 4.45 -0.29
CA ASP A 210 -3.15 4.62 1.16
C ASP A 210 -1.99 3.95 1.92
N ILE A 211 -1.64 2.72 1.55
CA ILE A 211 -0.58 1.91 2.16
C ILE A 211 0.18 1.13 1.09
N THR A 212 1.50 0.96 1.25
CA THR A 212 2.31 0.08 0.38
C THR A 212 2.71 -1.18 1.13
N LEU A 213 2.38 -2.35 0.59
CA LEU A 213 2.82 -3.64 1.13
C LEU A 213 4.00 -4.18 0.33
N ASP A 214 4.83 -4.98 0.98
CA ASP A 214 5.81 -5.79 0.27
C ASP A 214 5.13 -6.92 -0.53
N ARG A 215 5.92 -7.72 -1.25
CA ARG A 215 5.36 -8.78 -2.11
C ARG A 215 4.72 -9.91 -1.30
N ALA A 216 5.35 -10.32 -0.20
CA ALA A 216 4.90 -11.43 0.63
C ALA A 216 3.64 -11.04 1.41
N GLU A 217 3.60 -9.84 1.99
CA GLU A 217 2.44 -9.25 2.63
C GLU A 217 1.28 -9.07 1.66
N PHE A 218 1.55 -8.67 0.42
CA PHE A 218 0.54 -8.55 -0.62
C PHE A 218 -0.07 -9.92 -0.99
N VAL A 219 0.72 -10.99 -1.01
CA VAL A 219 0.21 -12.37 -1.19
C VAL A 219 -0.57 -12.84 0.04
N ALA A 220 -0.08 -12.55 1.25
CA ALA A 220 -0.79 -12.87 2.48
C ALA A 220 -2.17 -12.20 2.53
N LEU A 221 -2.28 -10.94 2.08
CA LEU A 221 -3.55 -10.25 1.94
C LEU A 221 -4.48 -10.94 0.94
N GLN A 222 -3.98 -11.35 -0.23
CA GLN A 222 -4.78 -12.07 -1.24
C GLN A 222 -5.34 -13.38 -0.68
N LEU A 223 -4.49 -14.17 -0.03
CA LEU A 223 -4.87 -15.44 0.58
C LEU A 223 -5.89 -15.26 1.71
N ALA A 224 -5.76 -14.19 2.50
CA ALA A 224 -6.74 -13.85 3.53
C ALA A 224 -8.10 -13.44 2.92
N LEU A 225 -8.10 -12.66 1.82
CA LEU A 225 -9.34 -12.29 1.12
C LEU A 225 -10.05 -13.50 0.49
N TRP A 226 -9.29 -14.48 0.01
CA TRP A 226 -9.84 -15.74 -0.47
C TRP A 226 -10.47 -16.56 0.65
N GLU A 227 -9.79 -16.69 1.80
CA GLU A 227 -10.36 -17.38 2.97
C GLU A 227 -11.67 -16.73 3.44
N LEU A 228 -11.77 -15.40 3.33
CA LEU A 228 -12.97 -14.63 3.65
C LEU A 228 -14.03 -14.65 2.53
N GLY A 229 -13.78 -15.33 1.40
CA GLY A 229 -14.73 -15.46 0.30
C GLY A 229 -14.83 -14.24 -0.63
N HIS A 230 -13.94 -13.25 -0.51
CA HIS A 230 -13.94 -12.05 -1.36
C HIS A 230 -13.16 -12.18 -2.66
N LEU A 231 -12.33 -13.22 -2.78
CA LEU A 231 -11.66 -13.60 -4.01
C LEU A 231 -11.98 -15.05 -4.30
N THR A 232 -12.18 -15.39 -5.57
CA THR A 232 -12.36 -16.76 -6.02
C THR A 232 -11.16 -17.21 -6.85
N PRO A 233 -10.77 -18.49 -6.78
CA PRO A 233 -9.76 -19.02 -7.69
C PRO A 233 -10.25 -19.02 -9.15
N ALA A 234 -9.47 -18.45 -10.06
CA ALA A 234 -9.77 -18.39 -11.49
C ALA A 234 -9.80 -19.78 -12.14
N GLY A 235 -10.95 -20.28 -12.63
CA GLY A 235 -11.03 -21.57 -13.32
C GLY A 235 -11.39 -22.76 -12.43
N GLY A 236 -12.14 -22.53 -11.36
CA GLY A 236 -12.74 -23.57 -10.50
C GLY A 236 -14.22 -23.88 -10.76
N ASP A 237 -14.83 -23.34 -11.82
CA ASP A 237 -16.19 -23.73 -12.22
C ASP A 237 -16.09 -24.88 -13.22
N GLY A 238 -16.08 -26.10 -12.70
CA GLY A 238 -15.92 -27.29 -13.53
C GLY A 238 -15.82 -28.63 -12.79
N GLN A 239 -16.45 -28.78 -11.63
CA GLN A 239 -17.10 -30.03 -11.17
C GLN A 239 -17.91 -29.79 -9.89
#